data_AF-A0A5C5ZPE2-F1
#
_entry.id   AF-A0A5C5ZPE2-F1
#
_cell.length_a   1.000
_cell.length_b   1.000
_cell.length_c   1.000
_cell.angle_alpha   90.00
_cell.angle_beta   90.00
_cell.angle_gamma   90.00
#
_symmetry.space_group_name_H-M   'P 1'
#
loop_
_entity.id
_entity.type
_entity.pdbx_description
1 polymer ?
#
loop_
_entity_poly.entity_id
_entity_poly.type
_entity_poly.pdbx_seq_one_letter_code
_entity_poly.pdbx_strand_id
1 'polypeptide(L)'
;MNRMLSIIFIFLPTHLFTLSLVGFVTAAEKPNIIIFFADDLGYADIGVYGCKDIPTPHVDAIANSGVRFTDGYATHPVCSPSRADLMSGMYQHRFAG
;
A
#
# COMPACT_ATOMS: atom_id res chain seq x y z
N MET A 1 56.26 8.53 -17.14
CA MET A 1 55.35 9.44 -16.39
C MET A 1 54.27 10.07 -17.29
N ASN A 2 54.60 10.51 -18.51
CA ASN A 2 53.70 11.34 -19.33
C ASN A 2 52.54 10.57 -20.02
N ARG A 3 52.75 9.29 -20.38
CA ARG A 3 51.71 8.46 -21.03
C ARG A 3 50.59 8.03 -20.09
N MET A 4 50.89 7.89 -18.80
CA MET A 4 49.92 7.50 -17.77
C MET A 4 48.98 8.67 -17.43
N LEU A 5 49.51 9.90 -17.42
CA LEU A 5 48.73 11.13 -17.26
C LEU A 5 47.76 11.36 -18.45
N SER A 6 48.18 11.09 -19.69
CA SER A 6 47.29 11.25 -20.86
C SER A 6 46.11 10.27 -20.89
N ILE A 7 46.29 9.04 -20.39
CA ILE A 7 45.20 8.05 -20.29
C ILE A 7 44.16 8.53 -19.28
N ILE A 8 44.59 9.04 -18.12
CA ILE A 8 43.69 9.59 -17.11
C ILE A 8 42.87 10.75 -17.68
N PHE A 9 43.48 11.68 -18.42
CA PHE A 9 42.76 12.81 -19.03
C PHE A 9 41.71 12.42 -20.09
N ILE A 10 41.84 11.24 -20.72
CA ILE A 10 40.88 10.74 -21.73
C ILE A 10 39.73 9.98 -21.07
N PHE A 11 40.03 9.14 -20.08
CA PHE A 11 39.02 8.28 -19.43
C PHE A 11 38.27 8.98 -18.28
N LEU A 12 38.83 10.04 -17.70
CA LEU A 12 38.20 10.82 -16.63
C LEU A 12 36.92 11.55 -17.09
N PRO A 13 36.88 12.28 -18.21
CA PRO A 13 35.65 12.93 -18.67
C PRO A 13 34.58 11.94 -19.12
N THR A 14 34.97 10.77 -19.67
CA THR A 14 34.00 9.71 -20.04
C THR A 14 33.37 9.08 -18.81
N HIS A 15 34.14 8.85 -17.74
CA HIS A 15 33.59 8.33 -16.48
C HIS A 15 32.73 9.35 -15.74
N LEU A 16 33.11 10.64 -15.75
CA LEU A 16 32.29 11.73 -15.20
C LEU A 16 30.99 11.92 -16.00
N PHE A 17 30.99 11.76 -17.32
CA PHE A 17 29.79 11.82 -18.15
C PHE A 17 28.84 10.65 -17.88
N THR A 18 29.37 9.43 -17.72
CA THR A 18 28.54 8.27 -17.32
C THR A 18 27.97 8.39 -15.92
N LEU A 19 28.68 9.03 -14.97
CA LEU A 19 28.20 9.24 -13.60
C LEU A 19 27.04 10.25 -13.54
N SER A 20 27.04 11.25 -14.44
CA SER A 20 25.96 12.24 -14.57
C SER A 20 24.64 11.65 -15.09
N LEU A 21 24.70 10.53 -15.84
CA LEU A 21 23.50 9.83 -16.33
C LEU A 21 22.87 8.85 -15.31
N VAL A 22 23.52 8.60 -14.17
CA VAL A 22 22.98 7.73 -13.11
C VAL A 22 21.95 8.51 -12.28
N GLY A 23 20.81 8.76 -12.90
CA GLY A 23 19.48 8.70 -12.30
C GLY A 23 19.11 9.75 -11.25
N PHE A 24 18.30 10.72 -11.67
CA PHE A 24 17.30 11.29 -10.77
C PHE A 24 16.31 10.18 -10.40
N VAL A 25 16.48 9.56 -9.23
CA VAL A 25 15.39 8.80 -8.60
C VAL A 25 14.30 9.80 -8.28
N THR A 26 13.22 9.78 -9.07
CA THR A 26 12.00 10.51 -8.72
C THR A 26 11.48 9.91 -7.43
N ALA A 27 11.32 10.73 -6.39
CA ALA A 27 10.64 10.29 -5.18
C ALA A 27 9.28 9.70 -5.59
N ALA A 28 8.99 8.48 -5.12
CA ALA A 28 7.72 7.84 -5.43
C ALA A 28 6.58 8.79 -5.04
N GLU A 29 5.65 9.01 -5.97
CA GLU A 29 4.49 9.83 -5.69
C GLU A 29 3.71 9.23 -4.52
N LYS A 30 3.21 10.09 -3.63
CA LYS A 30 2.39 9.63 -2.50
C LYS A 30 1.11 8.99 -3.06
N PRO A 31 0.79 7.73 -2.74
CA PRO A 31 -0.42 7.10 -3.23
C PRO A 31 -1.65 7.78 -2.63
N ASN A 32 -2.74 7.81 -3.40
CA ASN A 32 -4.05 8.13 -2.86
C ASN A 32 -4.56 6.94 -2.05
N ILE A 33 -5.04 7.18 -0.83
CA ILE A 33 -5.61 6.16 0.04
C ILE A 33 -7.11 6.37 0.10
N ILE A 34 -7.89 5.37 -0.33
CA ILE A 34 -9.35 5.37 -0.26
C ILE A 34 -9.76 4.20 0.63
N ILE A 35 -10.56 4.49 1.65
CA ILE A 35 -11.09 3.48 2.57
C ILE A 35 -12.59 3.34 2.29
N PHE A 36 -13.00 2.18 1.78
CA PHE A 36 -14.40 1.78 1.74
C PHE A 36 -14.73 1.05 3.05
N PHE A 37 -15.69 1.56 3.81
CA PHE A 37 -16.10 1.00 5.09
C PHE A 37 -17.61 0.77 5.08
N ALA A 38 -18.02 -0.50 5.03
CA ALA A 38 -19.43 -0.90 5.02
C ALA A 38 -19.92 -1.19 6.44
N ASP A 39 -21.14 -0.74 6.77
CA ASP A 39 -21.78 -0.99 8.07
C ASP A 39 -22.54 -2.31 8.04
N ASP A 40 -22.47 -3.08 9.13
CA ASP A 40 -23.15 -4.37 9.32
C ASP A 40 -22.98 -5.41 8.20
N LEU A 41 -21.88 -5.36 7.43
CA LEU A 41 -21.60 -6.33 6.38
C LEU A 41 -21.10 -7.65 6.97
N GLY A 42 -21.86 -8.73 6.78
CA GLY A 42 -21.48 -10.07 7.21
C GLY A 42 -20.33 -10.65 6.38
N TYR A 43 -19.49 -11.46 7.01
CA TYR A 43 -18.37 -12.12 6.33
C TYR A 43 -18.82 -12.97 5.14
N ALA A 44 -19.95 -13.68 5.29
CA ALA A 44 -20.48 -14.59 4.26
C ALA A 44 -21.39 -13.88 3.22
N ASP A 45 -21.51 -12.55 3.25
CA ASP A 45 -22.38 -11.79 2.34
C ASP A 45 -21.69 -11.44 1.01
N ILE A 46 -20.39 -11.67 0.88
CA ILE A 46 -19.59 -11.30 -0.31
C ILE A 46 -19.24 -12.56 -1.11
N GLY A 47 -19.29 -12.46 -2.43
CA GLY A 47 -19.00 -13.54 -3.38
C GLY A 47 -17.64 -14.22 -3.14
N VAL A 48 -16.58 -13.44 -2.92
CA VAL A 48 -15.25 -14.00 -2.61
C VAL A 48 -15.17 -14.80 -1.31
N TYR A 49 -16.12 -14.65 -0.38
CA TYR A 49 -16.21 -15.47 0.83
C TYR A 49 -17.24 -16.61 0.72
N GLY A 50 -17.81 -16.83 -0.48
CA GLY A 50 -18.67 -17.96 -0.78
C GLY A 50 -20.16 -17.61 -0.91
N CYS A 51 -20.55 -16.33 -0.82
CA CYS A 51 -21.93 -15.92 -1.07
C CYS A 51 -22.33 -16.25 -2.52
N LYS A 52 -23.48 -16.90 -2.70
CA LYS A 52 -24.04 -17.20 -4.03
C LYS A 52 -25.30 -16.40 -4.36
N ASP A 53 -25.93 -15.82 -3.35
CA ASP A 53 -27.22 -15.17 -3.47
C ASP A 53 -27.09 -13.69 -3.85
N ILE A 54 -26.01 -13.02 -3.40
CA ILE A 54 -25.79 -11.59 -3.58
C ILE A 54 -24.59 -11.38 -4.53
N PRO A 55 -24.82 -10.81 -5.74
CA PRO A 55 -23.72 -10.53 -6.66
C PRO A 55 -22.91 -9.32 -6.19
N THR A 56 -21.61 -9.51 -5.95
CA THR A 56 -20.66 -8.46 -5.53
C THR A 56 -19.50 -8.24 -6.52
N PRO A 57 -19.75 -8.11 -7.84
CA PRO A 57 -18.70 -8.23 -8.86
C PRO A 57 -17.56 -7.21 -8.72
N HIS A 58 -17.85 -6.00 -8.24
CA HIS A 58 -16.82 -4.97 -8.05
C HIS A 58 -15.94 -5.23 -6.82
N VAL A 59 -16.52 -5.71 -5.72
CA VAL A 59 -15.76 -6.10 -4.53
C VAL A 59 -14.92 -7.32 -4.85
N ASP A 60 -15.48 -8.28 -5.59
CA ASP A 60 -14.76 -9.48 -6.00
C ASP A 60 -13.60 -9.16 -6.94
N ALA A 61 -13.77 -8.20 -7.86
CA ALA A 61 -12.68 -7.73 -8.72
C ALA A 61 -11.54 -7.08 -7.91
N ILE A 62 -11.85 -6.29 -6.88
CA ILE A 62 -10.84 -5.69 -5.98
C ILE A 62 -10.10 -6.80 -5.22
N ALA A 63 -10.82 -7.77 -4.67
CA ALA A 63 -10.22 -8.88 -3.93
C ALA A 63 -9.33 -9.77 -4.81
N ASN A 64 -9.71 -10.01 -6.07
CA ASN A 64 -8.93 -10.82 -7.03
C ASN A 64 -7.70 -10.09 -7.60
N SER A 65 -7.71 -8.75 -7.62
CA SER A 65 -6.60 -7.93 -8.09
C SER A 65 -5.66 -7.46 -6.98
N GLY A 66 -6.00 -7.77 -5.72
CA GLY A 66 -5.27 -7.30 -4.54
C GLY A 66 -5.02 -8.40 -3.51
N VAL A 67 -5.02 -7.99 -2.25
CA VAL A 67 -4.85 -8.90 -1.10
C VAL A 67 -6.20 -9.07 -0.42
N ARG A 68 -6.60 -10.32 -0.18
CA ARG A 68 -7.81 -10.69 0.54
C ARG A 68 -7.45 -11.28 1.90
N PHE A 69 -8.04 -10.75 2.97
CA PHE A 69 -7.90 -11.29 4.32
C PHE A 69 -9.01 -12.31 4.59
N THR A 70 -8.66 -13.59 4.77
CA THR A 70 -9.63 -14.61 5.18
C THR A 70 -9.97 -14.54 6.66
N ASP A 71 -9.06 -13.97 7.47
CA ASP A 71 -9.13 -13.88 8.92
C ASP A 71 -8.89 -12.42 9.37
N GLY A 72 -9.73 -11.50 8.86
CA GLY A 72 -9.74 -10.09 9.24
C GLY A 72 -10.76 -9.83 10.34
N TYR A 73 -10.32 -9.32 11.50
CA TYR A 73 -11.17 -9.12 12.66
C TYR A 73 -11.40 -7.63 12.95
N ALA A 74 -12.65 -7.28 13.26
CA ALA A 74 -12.97 -6.01 13.92
C ALA A 74 -12.65 -6.15 15.42
N THR A 75 -12.06 -5.14 16.03
CA THR A 75 -11.70 -5.23 17.46
C THR A 75 -12.91 -5.03 18.39
N HIS A 76 -14.05 -4.58 17.85
CA HIS A 76 -15.34 -4.54 18.54
C HIS A 76 -16.53 -4.69 17.57
N PRO A 77 -17.61 -5.39 17.95
CA PRO A 77 -18.74 -5.66 17.06
C PRO A 77 -19.76 -4.52 16.94
N VAL A 78 -19.52 -3.37 17.57
CA VAL A 78 -20.43 -2.21 17.54
C VAL A 78 -19.83 -1.11 16.66
N CYS A 79 -20.67 -0.48 15.84
CA CYS A 79 -20.24 0.45 14.80
C CYS A 79 -19.46 1.66 15.34
N SER A 80 -19.90 2.30 16.43
CA SER A 80 -19.22 3.45 17.03
C SER A 80 -17.80 3.13 17.53
N PRO A 81 -17.58 2.13 18.41
CA PRO A 81 -16.24 1.76 18.84
C PRO A 81 -15.37 1.14 17.75
N SER A 82 -15.95 0.48 16.74
CA SER A 82 -15.19 0.02 15.57
C SER A 82 -14.70 1.19 14.71
N ARG A 83 -15.54 2.20 14.45
CA ARG A 83 -15.06 3.40 13.73
C ARG A 83 -14.01 4.17 14.53
N ALA A 84 -14.16 4.23 15.85
CA ALA A 84 -13.18 4.89 16.71
C ALA A 84 -11.82 4.19 16.63
N ASP A 85 -11.78 2.85 16.68
CA ASP A 85 -10.52 2.08 16.56
C ASP A 85 -9.82 2.35 15.21
N LEU A 86 -10.57 2.39 14.11
CA LEU A 86 -10.04 2.62 12.77
C LEU A 86 -9.45 4.01 12.60
N MET A 87 -10.12 5.03 13.14
CA MET A 87 -9.68 6.43 13.02
C MET A 87 -8.48 6.76 13.93
N SER A 88 -8.37 6.09 15.07
CA SER A 88 -7.33 6.38 16.07
C SER A 88 -6.12 5.45 16.02
N GLY A 89 -6.27 4.25 15.47
CA GLY A 89 -5.30 3.16 15.63
C GLY A 89 -5.19 2.63 17.07
N MET A 90 -6.18 2.89 17.93
CA MET A 90 -6.20 2.49 19.33
C MET A 90 -7.36 1.55 19.63
N TYR A 91 -7.12 0.57 20.52
CA TYR A 91 -8.19 -0.25 21.06
C TYR A 91 -9.19 0.59 21.87
N GLN A 92 -10.46 0.18 21.83
CA GLN A 92 -11.61 0.81 22.50
C GLN A 92 -11.36 1.08 23.98
N HIS A 93 -10.72 0.12 24.67
CA HIS A 93 -10.44 0.21 26.11
C HIS A 93 -9.44 1.32 26.47
N ARG A 94 -8.78 1.93 25.48
CA ARG A 94 -7.85 3.07 25.68
C ARG A 94 -8.49 4.43 25.49
N PHE A 95 -9.72 4.49 24.99
CA PHE A 95 -10.45 5.76 24.80
C PHE A 95 -11.07 6.31 26.08
N ALA A 96 -11.21 5.48 27.11
CA ALA A 96 -11.79 5.88 28.39
C ALA A 96 -10.67 6.10 29.42
N GLY A 97 -10.36 7.38 29.65
CA GLY A 97 -10.05 7.90 30.97
C GLY A 97 -11.29 8.59 31.53
#